data_AF-A0A4U0YVZ6-F1
#
_entry.id   AF-A0A4U0YVZ6-F1
#
_cell.length_a   1.000
_cell.length_b   1.000
_cell.length_c   1.000
_cell.angle_alpha   90.00
_cell.angle_beta   90.00
_cell.angle_gamma   90.00
#
_symmetry.space_group_name_H-M   'P 1'
#
loop_
_entity.id
_entity.type
_entity.pdbx_description
1 polymer ?
#
loop_
_entity_poly.entity_id
_entity_poly.type
_entity_poly.pdbx_seq_one_letter_code
_entity_poly.pdbx_strand_id
1 'polypeptide(L)'
;AVRDWVTFHCGAPLVGPAEAVLALGRWEALPLAELPIGTPEYPDRSATVIAELSQLSDEGPALRGPGIETTARLSLPETAFFETNHRLFPLGIDSFLTCGDRLAAVPRSTEIC
;
A
#
# COMPACT_ATOMS: atom_id res chain seq x y z
N ALA A 1 -5.05 6.54 21.62
CA ALA A 1 -4.49 7.80 21.08
C ALA A 1 -4.68 7.90 19.57
N VAL A 2 -3.86 7.26 18.72
CA VAL A 2 -4.01 7.37 17.24
C VAL A 2 -5.38 6.86 16.76
N ARG A 3 -5.81 5.70 17.25
CA ARG A 3 -7.13 5.12 16.94
C ARG A 3 -8.28 6.09 17.25
N ASP A 4 -8.27 6.67 18.45
CA ASP A 4 -9.30 7.62 18.90
C ASP A 4 -9.27 8.93 18.12
N TRP A 5 -8.07 9.39 17.74
CA TRP A 5 -7.90 10.60 16.93
C TRP A 5 -8.52 10.40 15.53
N VAL A 6 -8.24 9.27 14.89
CA VAL A 6 -8.79 8.95 13.56
C VAL A 6 -10.31 8.82 13.61
N THR A 7 -10.85 8.10 14.59
CA THR A 7 -12.31 7.94 14.74
C THR A 7 -12.98 9.28 15.02
N PHE A 8 -12.39 10.11 15.88
CA PHE A 8 -12.94 11.41 16.24
C PHE A 8 -12.92 12.43 15.10
N HIS A 9 -11.79 12.56 14.40
CA HIS A 9 -11.63 13.59 13.37
C HIS A 9 -12.17 13.18 11.99
N CYS A 10 -12.11 11.90 11.64
CA CYS A 10 -12.55 11.42 10.33
C CYS A 10 -13.91 10.72 10.36
N GLY A 11 -14.46 10.43 11.54
CA GLY A 11 -15.68 9.61 11.69
C GLY A 11 -15.49 8.16 11.20
N ALA A 12 -14.25 7.72 11.00
CA ALA A 12 -13.95 6.41 10.44
C ALA A 12 -14.08 5.32 11.52
N PRO A 13 -14.91 4.28 11.32
CA PRO A 13 -15.03 3.18 12.28
C PRO A 13 -13.74 2.35 12.31
N LEU A 14 -13.42 1.78 13.48
CA LEU A 14 -12.36 0.78 13.61
C LEU A 14 -12.97 -0.59 13.33
N VAL A 15 -12.39 -1.30 12.36
CA VAL A 15 -12.84 -2.61 11.91
C VAL A 15 -11.68 -3.62 11.92
N GLY A 16 -12.00 -4.90 11.74
CA GLY A 16 -10.99 -5.93 11.53
C GLY A 16 -10.33 -5.82 10.14
N PRO A 17 -9.17 -6.47 9.93
CA PRO A 17 -8.41 -6.38 8.67
C PRO A 17 -9.23 -6.71 7.41
N ALA A 18 -10.05 -7.75 7.47
CA ALA A 18 -10.87 -8.20 6.34
C ALA A 18 -11.95 -7.21 5.88
N GLU A 19 -12.31 -6.24 6.73
CA GLU A 19 -13.31 -5.20 6.44
C GLU A 19 -12.67 -3.83 6.19
N ALA A 20 -11.35 -3.73 6.33
CA ALA A 20 -10.64 -2.46 6.24
C ALA A 20 -10.53 -1.99 4.78
N VAL A 21 -11.02 -0.79 4.50
CA VAL A 21 -10.75 -0.07 3.24
C VAL A 21 -9.45 0.75 3.32
N LEU A 22 -9.03 1.11 4.53
CA LEU A 22 -7.79 1.79 4.84
C LEU A 22 -7.09 1.08 6.00
N ALA A 23 -5.82 0.73 5.81
CA ALA A 23 -4.97 0.18 6.86
C ALA A 23 -3.80 1.14 7.12
N LEU A 24 -3.67 1.61 8.37
CA LEU A 24 -2.67 2.59 8.78
C LEU A 24 -1.76 2.00 9.86
N GLY A 25 -0.46 2.03 9.66
CA GLY A 25 0.49 1.54 10.65
C GLY A 25 1.92 1.48 10.16
N ARG A 26 2.81 0.90 10.97
CA ARG A 26 4.16 0.52 10.49
C ARG A 26 4.04 -0.70 9.60
N TRP A 27 4.86 -0.79 8.55
CA TRP A 27 4.83 -1.89 7.59
C TRP A 27 4.80 -3.27 8.25
N GLU A 28 5.68 -3.52 9.21
CA GLU A 28 5.87 -4.82 9.85
C GLU A 28 4.71 -5.22 10.78
N ALA A 29 3.86 -4.25 11.15
CA ALA A 29 2.71 -4.47 12.03
C ALA A 29 1.39 -4.60 11.24
N LEU A 30 1.41 -4.39 9.93
CA LEU A 30 0.22 -4.44 9.10
C LEU A 30 -0.09 -5.90 8.69
N PRO A 31 -1.34 -6.38 8.90
CA PRO A 31 -1.74 -7.73 8.53
C PRO A 31 -2.07 -7.80 7.03
N LEU A 32 -1.07 -7.55 6.16
CA LEU A 32 -1.26 -7.38 4.72
C LEU A 32 -1.99 -8.56 4.06
N ALA A 33 -1.73 -9.79 4.51
CA ALA A 33 -2.36 -11.00 3.99
C ALA A 33 -3.86 -11.13 4.31
N GLU A 34 -4.37 -10.39 5.30
CA GLU A 34 -5.78 -10.41 5.71
C GLU A 34 -6.60 -9.28 5.08
N LEU A 35 -5.93 -8.33 4.42
CA LEU A 35 -6.59 -7.19 3.80
C LEU A 35 -7.31 -7.59 2.51
N PRO A 36 -8.48 -7.00 2.22
CA PRO A 36 -9.18 -7.26 0.96
C PRO A 36 -8.35 -6.79 -0.24
N ILE A 37 -8.24 -7.62 -1.27
CA ILE A 37 -7.56 -7.29 -2.54
C ILE A 37 -8.54 -6.91 -3.67
N GLY A 38 -9.83 -6.78 -3.34
CA GLY A 38 -10.93 -6.66 -4.30
C GLY A 38 -11.40 -8.03 -4.83
N THR A 39 -12.47 -8.01 -5.63
CA THR A 39 -12.95 -9.19 -6.37
C THR A 39 -12.88 -8.91 -7.87
N PRO A 40 -12.93 -9.93 -8.76
CA PRO A 40 -12.93 -9.70 -10.19
C PRO A 40 -14.04 -8.75 -10.67
N GLU A 41 -15.21 -8.79 -10.03
CA GLU A 41 -16.35 -7.91 -10.32
C GLU A 41 -16.19 -6.51 -9.74
N TYR A 42 -15.47 -6.39 -8.62
CA TYR A 42 -15.26 -5.14 -7.88
C TYR A 42 -13.80 -5.01 -7.42
N PRO A 43 -12.85 -4.79 -8.36
CA PRO A 43 -11.42 -4.68 -8.03
C PRO A 43 -11.13 -3.44 -7.18
N ASP A 44 -11.99 -2.43 -7.24
CA ASP A 44 -11.96 -1.21 -6.44
C ASP A 44 -12.27 -1.43 -4.95
N ARG A 45 -12.87 -2.58 -4.57
CA ARG A 45 -13.14 -2.95 -3.17
C ARG A 45 -11.94 -3.58 -2.45
N SER A 46 -10.75 -3.18 -2.83
CA SER A 46 -9.50 -3.48 -2.14
C SER A 46 -9.26 -2.54 -0.97
N ALA A 47 -8.41 -2.95 -0.04
CA ALA A 47 -7.81 -2.04 0.92
C ALA A 47 -6.75 -1.16 0.26
N THR A 48 -6.62 0.06 0.78
CA THR A 48 -5.44 0.90 0.60
C THR A 48 -4.60 0.88 1.88
N VAL A 49 -3.29 0.69 1.74
CA VAL A 49 -2.35 0.67 2.86
C VAL A 49 -1.63 2.02 2.93
N ILE A 50 -1.55 2.59 4.13
CA ILE A 50 -0.70 3.73 4.46
C ILE A 50 0.31 3.23 5.49
N ALA A 51 1.54 2.94 5.03
CA ALA A 51 2.57 2.29 5.81
C ALA A 51 3.72 3.25 6.14
N GLU A 52 3.98 3.43 7.42
CA GLU A 52 5.18 4.11 7.92
C GLU A 52 6.39 3.18 7.86
N LEU A 53 7.45 3.66 7.23
CA LEU A 53 8.75 2.98 7.07
C LEU A 53 9.83 3.69 7.88
N SER A 54 10.92 2.99 8.16
CA SER A 54 12.12 3.60 8.75
C SER A 54 12.96 4.40 7.75
N GLN A 55 12.79 4.15 6.45
CA GLN A 55 13.53 4.80 5.36
C GLN A 55 12.69 4.81 4.08
N LEU A 56 12.81 5.89 3.31
CA LEU A 56 12.23 6.02 1.98
C LEU A 56 13.16 6.86 1.08
N SER A 57 13.62 6.26 -0.01
CA SER A 57 14.60 6.85 -0.92
C SER A 57 14.40 6.39 -2.36
N ASP A 58 14.99 7.11 -3.30
CA ASP A 58 14.96 6.78 -4.74
C ASP A 58 16.01 5.69 -5.10
N GLU A 59 16.46 4.92 -4.12
CA GLU A 59 17.42 3.83 -4.25
C GLU A 59 16.69 2.50 -4.04
N GLY A 60 16.74 1.59 -5.01
CA GLY A 60 16.01 0.32 -4.94
C GLY A 60 15.72 -0.31 -6.30
N PRO A 61 14.80 -1.28 -6.36
CA PRO A 61 14.37 -1.90 -7.62
C PRO A 61 13.84 -0.86 -8.61
N ALA A 62 13.94 -1.19 -9.88
CA ALA A 62 13.37 -0.39 -10.95
C ALA A 62 11.86 -0.62 -10.99
N LEU A 63 11.09 0.45 -11.15
CA LEU A 63 9.64 0.45 -11.22
C LEU A 63 9.19 0.87 -12.62
N ARG A 64 8.13 0.22 -13.12
CA ARG A 64 7.47 0.56 -14.39
C ARG A 64 5.96 0.48 -14.25
N GLY A 65 5.25 1.00 -15.25
CA GLY A 65 3.80 0.93 -15.34
C GLY A 65 3.14 2.29 -15.58
N PRO A 66 1.81 2.36 -15.50
CA PRO A 66 1.07 3.59 -15.74
C PRO A 66 1.54 4.73 -14.84
N GLY A 67 1.87 5.88 -15.42
CA GLY A 67 2.41 7.05 -14.70
C GLY A 67 3.93 7.14 -14.63
N ILE A 68 4.66 6.12 -15.10
CA ILE A 68 6.13 6.13 -15.20
C ILE A 68 6.52 6.13 -16.69
N GLU A 69 7.18 7.19 -17.17
CA GLU A 69 7.54 7.31 -18.60
C GLU A 69 8.53 6.23 -19.06
N THR A 70 9.58 5.99 -18.27
CA THR A 70 10.63 5.00 -18.60
C THR A 70 10.87 4.04 -17.46
N THR A 71 11.40 4.51 -16.34
CA THR A 71 11.68 3.75 -15.13
C THR A 71 11.81 4.72 -13.96
N ALA A 72 11.27 4.36 -12.80
CA ALA A 72 11.55 5.02 -11.52
C ALA A 72 12.32 4.04 -10.61
N ARG A 73 12.91 4.53 -9.52
CA ARG A 73 13.50 3.68 -8.48
C ARG A 73 12.92 4.07 -7.14
N LEU A 74 12.72 3.08 -6.28
CA LEU A 74 12.18 3.30 -4.95
C LEU A 74 12.65 2.20 -4.00
N SER A 75 13.07 2.56 -2.80
CA SER A 75 13.29 1.61 -1.72
C SER A 75 11.95 1.00 -1.30
N LEU A 76 11.82 -0.33 -1.41
CA LEU A 76 10.62 -1.06 -0.99
C LEU A 76 10.89 -1.79 0.33
N PRO A 77 9.90 -1.84 1.26
CA PRO A 77 10.05 -2.59 2.51
C PRO A 77 10.13 -4.11 2.27
N GLU A 78 9.43 -4.61 1.25
CA GLU A 78 9.45 -6.02 0.86
C GLU A 78 9.17 -6.18 -0.64
N THR A 79 10.22 -6.30 -1.45
CA THR A 79 10.11 -6.39 -2.93
C THR A 79 9.17 -7.52 -3.38
N ALA A 80 9.27 -8.70 -2.75
CA ALA A 80 8.47 -9.87 -3.09
C ALA A 80 6.96 -9.65 -2.91
N PHE A 81 6.56 -8.83 -1.92
CA PHE A 81 5.16 -8.45 -1.74
C PHE A 81 4.64 -7.68 -2.95
N PHE A 82 5.39 -6.66 -3.41
CA PHE A 82 4.97 -5.84 -4.56
C PHE A 82 5.00 -6.60 -5.88
N GLU A 83 5.98 -7.49 -6.09
CA GLU A 83 5.99 -8.41 -7.23
C GLU A 83 4.74 -9.31 -7.24
N THR A 84 4.38 -9.88 -6.09
CA THR A 84 3.19 -10.73 -5.97
C THR A 84 1.91 -9.93 -6.18
N ASN A 85 1.84 -8.73 -5.60
CA ASN A 85 0.71 -7.83 -5.73
C ASN A 85 0.48 -7.42 -7.20
N HIS A 86 1.55 -7.12 -7.94
CA HIS A 86 1.46 -6.84 -9.37
C HIS A 86 0.92 -8.01 -10.20
N ARG A 87 1.35 -9.24 -9.88
CA ARG A 87 0.88 -10.46 -10.57
C ARG A 87 -0.62 -10.71 -10.40
N LEU A 88 -1.25 -10.11 -9.40
CA LEU A 88 -2.69 -10.23 -9.14
C LEU A 88 -3.53 -9.20 -9.92
N PHE A 89 -2.91 -8.24 -10.61
CA PHE A 89 -3.61 -7.17 -11.32
C PHE A 89 -4.74 -7.73 -12.23
N PRO A 90 -5.98 -7.21 -12.14
CA PRO A 90 -6.39 -5.95 -11.50
C PRO A 90 -6.68 -6.03 -9.99
N LEU A 91 -6.54 -7.19 -9.35
CA LEU A 91 -6.66 -7.34 -7.91
C LEU A 91 -5.36 -6.93 -7.22
N GLY A 92 -5.45 -6.57 -5.95
CA GLY A 92 -4.29 -6.21 -5.13
C GLY A 92 -4.58 -5.04 -4.21
N ILE A 93 -3.54 -4.61 -3.51
CA ILE A 93 -3.57 -3.50 -2.58
C ILE A 93 -2.78 -2.33 -3.18
N ASP A 94 -3.32 -1.12 -3.06
CA ASP A 94 -2.56 0.09 -3.36
C ASP A 94 -1.86 0.57 -2.08
N SER A 95 -0.58 0.94 -2.19
CA SER A 95 0.25 1.27 -1.03
C SER A 95 0.76 2.71 -1.10
N PHE A 96 0.59 3.44 -0.01
CA PHE A 96 1.29 4.69 0.28
C PHE A 96 2.36 4.40 1.32
N LEU A 97 3.61 4.62 0.95
CA LEU A 97 4.78 4.45 1.81
C LEU A 97 5.18 5.82 2.36
N THR A 98 5.22 5.96 3.68
CA THR A 98 5.55 7.20 4.38
C THR A 98 6.83 7.05 5.18
N CYS A 99 7.62 8.11 5.29
CA CYS A 99 8.79 8.18 6.16
C CYS A 99 9.06 9.64 6.51
N GLY A 100 8.58 10.09 7.68
CA GLY A 100 8.67 11.50 8.05
C GLY A 100 7.90 12.41 7.11
N ASP A 101 8.60 13.28 6.37
CA ASP A 101 8.03 14.20 5.37
C ASP A 101 8.01 13.63 3.94
N ARG A 102 8.48 12.39 3.75
CA ARG A 102 8.51 11.72 2.45
C ARG A 102 7.31 10.80 2.25
N LEU A 103 6.85 10.73 1.01
CA LEU A 103 5.73 9.91 0.57
C LEU A 103 6.01 9.33 -0.82
N ALA A 104 5.70 8.06 -1.01
CA ALA A 104 5.65 7.42 -2.33
C ALA A 104 4.39 6.56 -2.44
N ALA A 105 3.75 6.58 -3.61
CA ALA A 105 2.62 5.69 -3.91
C ALA A 105 3.09 4.58 -4.84
N VAL A 106 2.74 3.34 -4.49
CA VAL A 106 2.97 2.14 -5.31
C VAL A 106 1.61 1.48 -5.56
N PRO A 107 0.93 1.86 -6.65
CA PRO A 107 -0.30 1.18 -7.07
C PRO A 107 -0.05 -0.29 -7.40
N ARG A 108 -1.08 -1.12 -7.31
CA ARG A 108 -1.01 -2.55 -7.68
C ARG A 108 -0.63 -2.82 -9.14
N SER A 109 -0.78 -1.83 -10.03
CA SER A 109 -0.36 -1.93 -11.43
C SER A 109 1.15 -1.73 -11.64
N THR A 110 1.89 -1.32 -10.61
CA THR A 110 3.32 -1.07 -10.68
C THR A 110 4.08 -2.37 -10.88
N GLU A 111 4.81 -2.47 -11.97
CA GLU A 111 5.73 -3.57 -12.23
C GLU A 111 7.04 -3.33 -11.48
N ILE A 112 7.56 -4.39 -10.85
CA ILE A 112 8.86 -4.40 -10.17
C ILE A 112 9.84 -5.16 -11.06
N CYS A 113 10.91 -4.48 -11.49
CA CYS A 113 11.90 -4.98 -12.45
C CYS A 113 13.21 -5.42 -11.80
#